data_AF-A0A7S0Q7C8-F1
#
_entry.id   AF-A0A7S0Q7C8-F1
#
_cell.length_a   1.000
_cell.length_b   1.000
_cell.length_c   1.000
_cell.angle_alpha   90.00
_cell.angle_beta   90.00
_cell.angle_gamma   90.00
#
_symmetry.space_group_name_H-M   'P 1'
#
loop_
_entity.id
_entity.type
_entity.pdbx_description
1 polymer ?
#
loop_
_entity_poly.entity_id
_entity_poly.type
_entity_poly.pdbx_seq_one_letter_code
_entity_poly.pdbx_strand_id
1 'polypeptide(L)'
;AEKASTMAASSALVTPTVHAPSSSVGENLLFCKLAEQLEKIYTASERNRRVQVLQNLWNVFGRQKLFPLMRLILPQLDATRPKYKLKETNLAKTYVKMLALRPDSDDAKVLLDWKKATGASTVSTFAEKAYAVINKRCKSDNDLPVRLSIADVNAVLDRLADADGAAAKE
;
A
#
# COMPACT_ATOMS: atom_id res chain seq x y z
N ALA A 1 -49.81 -0.75 1.69
CA ALA A 1 -48.91 0.33 2.16
C ALA A 1 -47.55 -0.28 2.41
N GLU A 2 -46.54 0.34 1.82
CA GLU A 2 -45.23 -0.19 1.49
C GLU A 2 -44.27 -0.27 2.69
N LYS A 3 -43.33 -1.21 2.60
CA LYS A 3 -42.24 -1.50 3.56
C LYS A 3 -41.35 -0.27 3.79
N ALA A 4 -40.93 -0.06 5.03
CA ALA A 4 -39.69 0.66 5.34
C ALA A 4 -38.93 -0.10 6.44
N SER A 5 -38.11 -1.06 6.01
CA SER A 5 -37.11 -1.72 6.86
C SER A 5 -35.76 -1.11 6.50
N THR A 6 -35.36 -0.08 7.24
CA THR A 6 -34.07 0.59 7.09
C THR A 6 -32.97 -0.32 7.65
N MET A 7 -32.22 -0.99 6.78
CA MET A 7 -30.95 -1.62 7.15
C MET A 7 -29.88 -0.52 7.24
N ALA A 8 -29.44 -0.21 8.44
CA ALA A 8 -28.25 0.58 8.68
C ALA A 8 -27.02 -0.30 8.39
N ALA A 9 -26.36 -0.08 7.25
CA ALA A 9 -25.05 -0.64 6.97
C ALA A 9 -24.02 0.04 7.88
N SER A 10 -23.60 -0.66 8.93
CA SER A 10 -22.52 -0.25 9.83
C SER A 10 -21.19 -0.32 9.09
N SER A 11 -20.80 0.78 8.46
CA SER A 11 -19.46 0.96 7.88
C SER A 11 -18.47 1.26 9.00
N ALA A 12 -18.07 0.22 9.75
CA ALA A 12 -16.98 0.35 10.71
C ALA A 12 -15.71 0.73 9.96
N LEU A 13 -15.11 1.89 10.28
CA LEU A 13 -13.77 2.21 9.83
C LEU A 13 -12.86 1.08 10.31
N VAL A 14 -12.20 0.40 9.35
CA VAL A 14 -11.15 -0.57 9.64
C VAL A 14 -9.99 0.22 10.26
N THR A 15 -9.94 0.26 11.59
CA THR A 15 -8.76 0.77 12.28
C THR A 15 -7.62 -0.18 11.96
N PRO A 16 -6.44 0.31 11.51
CA PRO A 16 -5.28 -0.53 11.34
C PRO A 16 -4.92 -1.14 12.70
N THR A 17 -5.27 -2.41 12.87
CA THR A 17 -4.94 -3.18 14.07
C THR A 17 -3.43 -3.39 14.08
N VAL A 18 -2.72 -2.66 14.95
CA VAL A 18 -1.32 -2.92 15.26
C VAL A 18 -1.28 -4.30 15.93
N HIS A 19 -0.70 -5.29 15.27
CA HIS A 19 -0.49 -6.61 15.82
C HIS A 19 0.46 -6.53 17.02
N ALA A 20 0.22 -7.41 17.99
CA ALA A 20 1.19 -7.66 19.03
C ALA A 20 2.54 -8.05 18.41
N PRO A 21 3.68 -7.63 19.00
CA PRO A 21 4.99 -7.91 18.45
C PRO A 21 5.19 -9.42 18.26
N SER A 22 5.61 -9.79 17.06
CA SER A 22 5.96 -11.17 16.71
C SER A 22 7.26 -11.58 17.40
N SER A 23 7.45 -12.89 17.60
CA SER A 23 8.74 -13.45 18.03
C SER A 23 9.87 -13.24 16.99
N SER A 24 9.53 -12.86 15.76
CA SER A 24 10.48 -12.57 14.69
C SER A 24 10.88 -11.08 14.69
N VAL A 25 12.17 -10.80 14.93
CA VAL A 25 12.72 -9.43 14.89
C VAL A 25 12.39 -8.71 13.59
N GLY A 26 12.51 -9.40 12.44
CA GLY A 26 12.21 -8.82 11.14
C GLY A 26 10.74 -8.44 10.96
N GLU A 27 9.81 -9.25 11.46
CA GLU A 27 8.37 -8.98 11.30
C GLU A 27 7.94 -7.70 12.03
N ASN A 28 8.64 -7.35 13.11
CA ASN A 28 8.42 -6.12 13.87
C ASN A 28 9.07 -4.88 13.24
N LEU A 29 9.89 -5.04 12.19
CA LEU A 29 10.52 -3.92 11.49
C LEU A 29 9.42 -3.04 10.86
N LEU A 30 9.52 -1.73 11.09
CA LEU A 30 8.57 -0.77 10.54
C LEU A 30 8.60 -0.78 9.01
N PHE A 31 7.42 -0.84 8.38
CA PHE A 31 7.29 -0.84 6.94
C PHE A 31 7.85 0.45 6.30
N CYS A 32 7.78 1.60 6.99
CA CYS A 32 8.41 2.82 6.50
C CYS A 32 9.92 2.67 6.33
N LYS A 33 10.59 1.89 7.18
CA LYS A 33 12.03 1.61 7.05
C LYS A 33 12.33 0.71 5.86
N LEU A 34 11.45 -0.24 5.55
CA LEU A 34 11.53 -1.02 4.31
C LEU A 34 11.35 -0.11 3.09
N ALA A 35 10.31 0.73 3.07
CA ALA A 35 10.04 1.65 1.97
C ALA A 35 11.22 2.61 1.71
N GLU A 36 11.85 3.15 2.78
CA GLU A 36 13.07 3.94 2.67
C GLU A 36 14.23 3.19 1.98
N GLN A 37 14.39 1.88 2.22
CA GLN A 37 15.42 1.09 1.52
C GLN A 37 15.03 0.80 0.06
N LEU A 38 13.76 0.51 -0.21
CA LEU A 38 13.27 0.30 -1.57
C LEU A 38 13.44 1.55 -2.43
N GLU A 39 13.21 2.74 -1.87
CA GLU A 39 13.47 4.02 -2.54
C GLU A 39 14.95 4.20 -2.90
N LYS A 40 15.86 3.84 -1.99
CA LYS A 40 17.31 3.86 -2.27
C LYS A 40 17.70 2.88 -3.37
N ILE A 41 17.02 1.73 -3.46
CA ILE A 41 17.25 0.76 -4.53
C ILE A 41 16.73 1.30 -5.86
N TYR A 42 15.52 1.86 -5.87
CA TYR A 42 14.87 2.41 -7.05
C TYR A 42 15.66 3.57 -7.67
N THR A 43 16.16 4.49 -6.84
CA THR A 43 16.90 5.68 -7.27
C THR A 43 18.37 5.45 -7.58
N ALA A 44 18.97 4.36 -7.09
CA ALA A 44 20.37 4.06 -7.36
C ALA A 44 20.59 3.72 -8.85
N SER A 45 21.55 4.39 -9.50
CA SER A 45 21.99 4.05 -10.87
C SER A 45 22.88 2.81 -10.89
N GLU A 46 23.74 2.66 -9.89
CA GLU A 46 24.76 1.61 -9.83
C GLU A 46 24.23 0.29 -9.27
N ARG A 47 24.45 -0.81 -10.01
CA ARG A 47 24.11 -2.17 -9.55
C ARG A 47 24.74 -2.49 -8.19
N ASN A 48 26.01 -2.15 -8.00
CA ASN A 48 26.72 -2.41 -6.75
C ASN A 48 26.06 -1.71 -5.56
N ARG A 49 25.55 -0.48 -5.77
CA ARG A 49 24.83 0.25 -4.74
C ARG A 49 23.50 -0.44 -4.39
N ARG A 50 22.75 -0.89 -5.39
CA ARG A 50 21.49 -1.65 -5.18
C ARG A 50 21.75 -2.93 -4.38
N VAL A 51 22.80 -3.67 -4.72
CA VAL A 51 23.20 -4.90 -3.99
C VAL A 51 23.58 -4.60 -2.54
N GLN A 52 24.35 -3.54 -2.28
CA GLN A 52 24.71 -3.16 -0.91
C GLN A 52 23.47 -2.83 -0.06
N VAL A 53 22.50 -2.10 -0.61
CA VAL A 53 21.25 -1.78 0.13
C VAL A 53 20.46 -3.05 0.44
N LEU A 54 20.35 -3.98 -0.50
CA LEU A 54 19.71 -5.28 -0.28
C LEU A 54 20.43 -6.10 0.80
N GLN A 55 21.76 -6.17 0.77
CA GLN A 55 22.55 -6.87 1.79
C GLN A 55 22.32 -6.29 3.18
N ASN A 56 22.29 -4.96 3.30
CA ASN A 56 22.02 -4.28 4.57
C ASN A 56 20.61 -4.57 5.08
N LEU A 57 19.60 -4.54 4.20
CA LEU A 57 18.22 -4.87 4.54
C LEU A 57 18.12 -6.31 5.09
N TRP A 58 18.80 -7.27 4.46
CA TRP A 58 18.84 -8.66 4.91
C TRP A 58 19.46 -8.82 6.29
N ASN A 59 20.53 -8.09 6.57
CA ASN A 59 21.20 -8.13 7.87
C ASN A 59 20.34 -7.54 8.98
N VAL A 60 19.56 -6.49 8.69
CA VAL A 60 18.63 -5.87 9.64
C VAL A 60 17.43 -6.77 9.93
N PHE A 61 16.86 -7.42 8.90
CA PHE A 61 15.66 -8.24 9.06
C PHE A 61 15.92 -9.58 9.74
N GLY A 62 17.11 -10.14 9.58
CA GLY A 62 17.50 -11.43 10.13
C GLY A 62 17.17 -12.61 9.19
N ARG A 63 18.06 -13.61 9.18
CA ARG A 63 18.05 -14.70 8.18
C ARG A 63 17.03 -15.81 8.44
N GLN A 64 16.56 -15.95 9.68
CA GLN A 64 15.80 -17.13 10.12
C GLN A 64 14.35 -17.16 9.61
N LYS A 65 13.76 -16.01 9.26
CA LYS A 65 12.34 -15.92 8.82
C LYS A 65 12.13 -14.85 7.75
N LEU A 66 12.78 -14.97 6.59
CA LEU A 66 12.76 -13.94 5.54
C LEU A 66 11.44 -13.89 4.74
N PHE A 67 10.59 -14.90 4.82
CA PHE A 67 9.39 -15.01 3.99
C PHE A 67 8.46 -13.77 4.05
N PRO A 68 8.12 -13.21 5.23
CA PRO A 68 7.29 -12.00 5.33
C PRO A 68 7.88 -10.77 4.65
N LEU A 69 9.22 -10.67 4.58
CA LEU A 69 9.92 -9.62 3.83
C LEU A 69 9.91 -9.93 2.32
N MET A 70 10.27 -11.15 1.96
CA MET A 70 10.45 -11.58 0.57
C MET A 70 9.19 -11.41 -0.25
N ARG A 71 8.01 -11.72 0.31
CA ARG A 71 6.73 -11.54 -0.39
C ARG A 71 6.38 -10.07 -0.66
N LEU A 72 6.96 -9.11 0.08
CA LEU A 72 6.80 -7.68 -0.18
C LEU A 72 7.81 -7.15 -1.20
N ILE A 73 9.04 -7.68 -1.22
CA ILE A 73 10.09 -7.29 -2.17
C ILE A 73 9.87 -7.91 -3.56
N LEU A 74 9.40 -9.17 -3.59
CA LEU A 74 9.16 -9.94 -4.81
C LEU A 74 7.69 -10.38 -4.88
N PRO A 75 6.73 -9.44 -4.96
CA PRO A 75 5.30 -9.75 -4.91
C PRO A 75 4.85 -10.69 -6.03
N GLN A 76 5.53 -10.68 -7.18
CA GLN A 76 5.26 -11.56 -8.32
C GLN A 76 5.56 -13.04 -8.04
N LEU A 77 6.34 -13.35 -7.00
CA LEU A 77 6.69 -14.71 -6.58
C LEU A 77 5.87 -15.19 -5.38
N ASP A 78 4.96 -14.36 -4.85
CA ASP A 78 4.08 -14.78 -3.76
C ASP A 78 2.98 -15.71 -4.29
N ALA A 79 3.17 -17.02 -4.11
CA ALA A 79 2.19 -18.04 -4.46
C ALA A 79 1.16 -18.31 -3.34
N THR A 80 1.36 -17.75 -2.14
CA THR A 80 0.52 -18.02 -0.98
C THR A 80 -0.70 -17.11 -0.92
N ARG A 81 -0.60 -15.89 -1.47
CA ARG A 81 -1.70 -14.92 -1.51
C ARG A 81 -2.45 -15.00 -2.85
N PRO A 82 -3.79 -15.08 -2.85
CA PRO A 82 -4.53 -14.95 -4.09
C PRO A 82 -4.42 -13.52 -4.64
N LYS A 83 -4.80 -13.34 -5.92
CA LYS A 83 -4.78 -12.02 -6.56
C LYS A 83 -5.75 -11.08 -5.85
N TYR A 84 -5.31 -9.85 -5.57
CA TYR A 84 -6.15 -8.82 -4.93
C TYR A 84 -7.29 -8.26 -5.80
N LYS A 85 -7.37 -8.64 -7.09
CA LYS A 85 -8.37 -8.15 -8.07
C LYS A 85 -8.55 -6.62 -8.10
N LEU A 86 -7.55 -5.88 -7.63
CA LEU A 86 -7.62 -4.44 -7.45
C LEU A 86 -7.15 -3.73 -8.72
N LYS A 87 -8.05 -2.97 -9.34
CA LYS A 87 -7.74 -2.16 -10.52
C LYS A 87 -7.39 -0.73 -10.11
N GLU A 88 -6.48 -0.10 -10.84
CA GLU A 88 -6.07 1.29 -10.63
C GLU A 88 -7.26 2.26 -10.70
N THR A 89 -8.24 1.98 -11.56
CA THR A 89 -9.49 2.76 -11.63
C THR A 89 -10.26 2.76 -10.31
N ASN A 90 -10.31 1.63 -9.61
CA ASN A 90 -11.00 1.54 -8.31
C ASN A 90 -10.16 2.22 -7.22
N LEU A 91 -8.84 2.03 -7.23
CA LEU A 91 -7.93 2.75 -6.34
C LEU A 91 -8.06 4.26 -6.48
N ALA A 92 -8.10 4.78 -7.71
CA ALA A 92 -8.28 6.20 -7.98
C ALA A 92 -9.56 6.75 -7.34
N LYS A 93 -10.70 6.10 -7.56
CA LYS A 93 -11.99 6.49 -6.96
C LYS A 93 -11.93 6.45 -5.44
N THR A 94 -11.30 5.42 -4.87
CA THR A 94 -11.12 5.28 -3.42
C THR A 94 -10.27 6.42 -2.86
N TYR A 95 -9.15 6.77 -3.49
CA TYR A 95 -8.31 7.89 -3.07
C TYR A 95 -9.02 9.24 -3.17
N VAL A 96 -9.78 9.50 -4.24
CA VAL A 96 -10.60 10.72 -4.38
C VAL A 96 -11.58 10.83 -3.21
N LYS A 97 -12.25 9.74 -2.84
CA LYS A 97 -13.18 9.70 -1.72
C LYS A 97 -12.47 9.88 -0.37
N MET A 98 -11.39 9.13 -0.12
CA MET A 98 -10.65 9.16 1.15
C MET A 98 -9.97 10.51 1.41
N LEU A 99 -9.44 11.16 0.38
CA LEU A 99 -8.78 12.46 0.46
C LEU A 99 -9.77 13.64 0.33
N ALA A 100 -11.08 13.35 0.26
CA ALA A 100 -12.15 14.34 0.07
C ALA A 100 -11.88 15.29 -1.11
N LEU A 101 -11.38 14.77 -2.23
CA LEU A 101 -11.10 15.56 -3.42
C LEU A 101 -12.41 15.86 -4.15
N ARG A 102 -12.55 17.11 -4.61
CA ARG A 102 -13.62 17.40 -5.56
C ARG A 102 -13.32 16.68 -6.88
N PRO A 103 -14.32 16.02 -7.51
CA PRO A 103 -14.11 15.28 -8.76
C PRO A 103 -13.57 16.12 -9.92
N ASP A 104 -13.82 17.43 -9.90
CA ASP A 104 -13.39 18.40 -10.91
C ASP A 104 -11.98 18.97 -10.66
N SER A 105 -11.38 18.70 -9.50
CA SER A 105 -10.04 19.18 -9.15
C SER A 105 -8.95 18.51 -9.99
N ASP A 106 -7.84 19.22 -10.20
CA ASP A 106 -6.71 18.72 -10.98
C ASP A 106 -6.10 17.45 -10.36
N ASP A 107 -6.01 17.39 -9.03
CA ASP A 107 -5.50 16.21 -8.34
C ASP A 107 -6.44 14.99 -8.50
N ALA A 108 -7.77 15.19 -8.50
CA ALA A 108 -8.71 14.11 -8.79
C ALA A 108 -8.58 13.61 -10.23
N LYS A 109 -8.43 14.52 -11.20
CA LYS A 109 -8.20 14.18 -12.61
C LYS A 109 -6.88 13.42 -12.81
N VAL A 110 -5.82 13.80 -12.10
CA VAL A 110 -4.53 13.07 -12.14
C VAL A 110 -4.69 11.61 -11.70
N LEU A 111 -5.53 11.34 -10.70
CA LEU A 111 -5.80 9.97 -10.24
C LEU A 111 -6.76 9.21 -11.17
N LEU A 112 -7.87 9.84 -11.56
CA LEU A 112 -8.93 9.21 -12.36
C LEU A 112 -8.46 8.95 -13.80
N ASP A 113 -7.77 9.92 -14.39
CA ASP A 113 -7.22 9.85 -15.74
C ASP A 113 -5.72 9.55 -15.72
N TRP A 114 -5.28 8.66 -14.84
CA TRP A 114 -3.86 8.34 -14.64
C TRP A 114 -3.14 7.84 -15.90
N LYS A 115 -3.85 7.33 -16.91
CA LYS A 115 -3.27 6.92 -18.20
C LYS A 115 -3.05 8.09 -19.15
N LYS A 116 -3.68 9.24 -18.91
CA LYS A 116 -3.56 10.41 -19.77
C LYS A 116 -2.19 11.06 -19.56
N ALA A 117 -1.44 11.18 -20.64
CA ALA A 117 -0.16 11.90 -20.62
C ALA A 117 -0.42 13.35 -20.17
N THR A 118 0.32 13.78 -19.15
CA THR A 118 0.21 15.14 -18.61
C THR A 118 1.45 15.91 -19.08
N GLY A 119 1.34 16.61 -20.21
CA GLY A 119 2.43 17.40 -20.78
C GLY A 119 3.60 16.58 -21.36
N ALA A 120 4.77 17.23 -21.51
CA ALA A 120 5.96 16.72 -22.19
C ALA A 120 6.82 15.75 -21.35
N SER A 121 6.35 15.27 -20.20
CA SER A 121 7.17 14.49 -19.25
C SER A 121 6.67 13.06 -19.10
N THR A 122 7.65 12.15 -19.20
CA THR A 122 7.78 10.75 -18.74
C THR A 122 6.50 9.97 -18.43
N VAL A 123 6.38 8.79 -19.04
CA VAL A 123 5.39 7.75 -18.72
C VAL A 123 5.41 7.51 -17.20
N SER A 124 4.42 8.07 -16.49
CA SER A 124 4.32 7.96 -15.02
C SER A 124 3.35 6.85 -14.64
N THR A 125 3.77 6.03 -13.69
CA THR A 125 2.92 4.94 -13.18
C THR A 125 1.77 5.50 -12.33
N PHE A 126 0.71 4.71 -12.11
CA PHE A 126 -0.36 5.10 -11.19
C PHE A 126 0.20 5.39 -9.78
N ALA A 127 1.17 4.60 -9.31
CA ALA A 127 1.80 4.78 -8.01
C ALA A 127 2.49 6.14 -7.87
N GLU A 128 3.22 6.58 -8.90
CA GLU A 128 3.88 7.91 -8.92
C GLU A 128 2.85 9.05 -8.90
N LYS A 129 1.78 8.94 -9.70
CA LYS A 129 0.70 9.93 -9.71
C LYS A 129 -0.02 9.98 -8.36
N ALA A 130 -0.29 8.82 -7.75
CA ALA A 130 -0.88 8.72 -6.43
C ALA A 130 0.02 9.35 -5.36
N TYR A 131 1.31 9.04 -5.36
CA TYR A 131 2.28 9.63 -4.45
C TYR A 131 2.30 11.17 -4.57
N ALA A 132 2.35 11.72 -5.79
CA ALA A 132 2.34 13.16 -6.00
C ALA A 132 1.09 13.85 -5.42
N VAL A 133 -0.08 13.21 -5.48
CA VAL A 133 -1.33 13.76 -4.92
C VAL A 133 -1.38 13.61 -3.39
N ILE A 134 -0.96 12.46 -2.86
CA ILE A 134 -0.96 12.15 -1.43
C ILE A 134 0.04 13.04 -0.70
N ASN A 135 1.28 13.17 -1.20
CA ASN A 135 2.36 13.91 -0.55
C ASN A 135 2.04 15.42 -0.39
N LYS A 136 1.23 16.01 -1.28
CA LYS A 136 0.76 17.40 -1.15
C LYS A 136 -0.14 17.61 0.07
N ARG A 137 -0.88 16.58 0.50
CA ARG A 137 -1.93 16.67 1.53
C ARG A 137 -1.51 16.03 2.85
N CYS A 138 -0.96 14.82 2.75
CA CYS A 138 -0.47 14.04 3.86
C CYS A 138 1.02 14.36 4.04
N LYS A 139 1.33 15.53 4.60
CA LYS A 139 2.70 15.86 4.96
C LYS A 139 3.17 14.83 5.99
N SER A 140 4.34 14.25 5.77
CA SER A 140 5.02 13.37 6.74
C SER A 140 5.48 14.20 7.94
N ASP A 141 4.54 14.68 8.74
CA ASP A 141 4.86 15.10 10.09
C ASP A 141 5.05 13.83 10.93
N ASN A 142 5.94 13.88 11.92
CA ASN A 142 6.21 12.74 12.80
C ASN A 142 4.98 12.30 13.64
N ASP A 143 3.89 13.04 13.54
CA ASP A 143 2.60 12.85 14.20
C ASP A 143 1.62 11.91 13.48
N LEU A 144 2.06 11.14 12.46
CA LEU A 144 1.22 10.06 11.95
C LEU A 144 0.96 9.05 13.09
N PRO A 145 -0.31 8.87 13.53
CA PRO A 145 -0.62 8.16 14.77
C PRO A 145 -0.36 6.66 14.70
N VAL A 146 -0.10 6.11 13.50
CA VAL A 146 0.06 4.67 13.28
C VAL A 146 1.29 4.40 12.43
N ARG A 147 2.25 3.67 13.01
CA ARG A 147 3.39 3.10 12.31
C ARG A 147 3.18 1.60 12.17
N LEU A 148 3.01 1.13 10.94
CA LEU A 148 2.80 -0.28 10.65
C LEU A 148 4.14 -1.02 10.56
N SER A 149 4.21 -2.18 11.20
CA SER A 149 5.27 -3.17 11.00
C SER A 149 5.07 -3.96 9.71
N ILE A 150 6.07 -4.74 9.32
CA ILE A 150 5.96 -5.68 8.19
C ILE A 150 4.91 -6.75 8.46
N ALA A 151 4.74 -7.19 9.72
CA ALA A 151 3.65 -8.07 10.11
C ALA A 151 2.28 -7.43 9.85
N ASP A 152 2.10 -6.18 10.28
CA ASP A 152 0.83 -5.47 10.13
C ASP A 152 0.43 -5.30 8.66
N VAL A 153 1.39 -4.90 7.83
CA VAL A 153 1.14 -4.73 6.39
C VAL A 153 0.79 -6.06 5.74
N ASN A 154 1.50 -7.14 6.08
CA ASN A 154 1.14 -8.46 5.57
C ASN A 154 -0.26 -8.89 6.01
N ALA A 155 -0.62 -8.68 7.27
CA ALA A 155 -1.96 -9.01 7.77
C ALA A 155 -3.07 -8.19 7.10
N VAL A 156 -2.84 -6.91 6.81
CA VAL A 156 -3.79 -6.09 6.03
C VAL A 156 -3.93 -6.63 4.60
N LEU A 157 -2.82 -7.00 3.95
CA LEU A 157 -2.85 -7.55 2.60
C LEU A 157 -3.49 -8.95 2.55
N ASP A 158 -3.29 -9.78 3.57
CA ASP A 158 -3.95 -11.08 3.69
C ASP A 158 -5.47 -10.89 3.82
N ARG A 159 -5.92 -9.99 4.72
CA ARG A 159 -7.35 -9.64 4.84
C ARG A 159 -7.95 -9.09 3.55
N LEU A 160 -7.20 -8.27 2.81
CA LEU A 160 -7.65 -7.75 1.52
C LEU A 160 -7.84 -8.89 0.50
N ALA A 161 -6.92 -9.84 0.47
CA ALA A 161 -6.99 -10.99 -0.42
C ALA A 161 -8.17 -11.92 -0.08
N ASP A 162 -8.51 -12.04 1.20
CA ASP A 162 -9.64 -12.85 1.69
C ASP A 162 -11.01 -12.17 1.48
N ALA A 163 -11.10 -10.85 1.69
CA ALA A 163 -12.35 -10.09 1.57
C ALA A 163 -12.95 -10.16 0.14
N ASP A 164 -12.09 -10.14 -0.88
CA ASP A 164 -12.49 -10.29 -2.29
C ASP A 164 -12.81 -11.75 -2.67
N GLY A 165 -12.55 -12.71 -1.79
CA GLY A 165 -13.04 -14.09 -1.87
C GLY A 165 -14.47 -14.25 -1.33
N ALA A 166 -14.88 -13.39 -0.38
CA ALA A 166 -16.20 -13.43 0.26
C ALA A 166 -17.27 -12.64 -0.52
N ALA A 167 -16.92 -11.51 -1.13
CA ALA A 167 -17.85 -10.67 -1.91
C ALA A 167 -18.35 -11.30 -3.23
N ALA A 168 -17.87 -12.51 -3.58
CA ALA A 168 -18.32 -13.28 -4.75
C ALA A 168 -19.28 -14.43 -4.37
N LYS A 169 -19.79 -14.46 -3.14
CA LYS A 169 -20.72 -15.50 -2.64
C LYS A 169 -22.06 -14.97 -2.10
N GLU A 170 -22.40 -13.71 -2.35
CA GLU A 170 -23.76 -13.17 -2.10
C GLU A 170 -24.34 -12.52 -3.35
#